data_AF-A0A536CW90-F1
#
_entry.id   AF-A0A536CW90-F1
#
_cell.length_a   1.000
_cell.length_b   1.000
_cell.length_c   1.000
_cell.angle_alpha   90.00
_cell.angle_beta   90.00
_cell.angle_gamma   90.00
#
_symmetry.space_group_name_H-M   'P 1'
#
loop_
_entity.id
_entity.type
_entity.pdbx_description
1 polymer ?
#
loop_
_entity_poly.entity_id
_entity_poly.type
_entity_poly.pdbx_seq_one_letter_code
_entity_poly.pdbx_strand_id
1 'polypeptide(L)'
;MATIALTPGRVPPHDLDAEMSVLGSILLDPLSIAKVLQFLHPEDFYRENNGQIYRAALDLFAAGEPIDNVTLASQLQGMGLLERVGGRAQLASMQGSVPTAANIEYYGRIVKEKAYKRRLISAGGNIAGFGYDDSVEAEEAINQAQSLVFGVADDRDQRELAKLYDLLGPAMERISLQMESGQGVIGVPSGFHDLDRMTGGFKDSDLIIVAGRPAMGKCLKYDSLVINIATGERLTIQDAVERQLPRIHGFSWDGRIKPNEIGAWVDSGVKPCFKVTTRTGRSVEVTGHHPFLTVTGWQPLHDIVIGDRIAVPRAVNCFGTDGSMDFGQVRLLAYFIAEGSLTAATPGFTNSDPVLVGDFMDQISRHFPTLHVRRHRITYYSAGPRTGGRLKNPLAQWLREFGLMGKLSDAKRFPECAWRWDRSRLLEFIKTLMSCDGTVYSLGGYPRIEFAVASQGLAEDLHHALVRFGIVAKLWKKKDRCWRVEITEPASVERYQREMRRQTVSSHSPSRDPATLVKSHHRSGKTFARQLTLAA
;
A
#
# COMPACT_ATOMS: atom_id res chain seq x y z
N MET A 1 25.59 9.34 47.29
CA MET A 1 24.71 8.27 47.82
C MET A 1 24.02 8.78 49.08
N ALA A 2 22.88 9.44 48.91
CA ALA A 2 22.08 9.96 50.03
C ALA A 2 21.16 8.85 50.53
N THR A 3 21.44 8.33 51.73
CA THR A 3 20.59 7.35 52.42
C THR A 3 19.34 8.06 52.93
N ILE A 4 18.18 7.83 52.30
CA ILE A 4 16.89 8.26 52.88
C ILE A 4 16.66 7.42 54.13
N ALA A 5 16.70 8.08 55.28
CA ALA A 5 16.45 7.48 56.58
C ALA A 5 15.02 6.92 56.64
N LEU A 6 14.91 5.61 56.88
CA LEU A 6 13.68 4.97 57.32
C LEU A 6 13.07 5.80 58.47
N THR A 7 11.76 6.01 58.45
CA THR A 7 11.04 6.73 59.52
C THR A 7 11.48 6.18 60.88
N PRO A 8 12.01 7.01 61.81
CA PRO A 8 12.60 6.52 63.05
C PRO A 8 11.59 5.68 63.82
N GLY A 9 11.90 4.40 64.06
CA GLY A 9 11.11 3.49 64.91
C GLY A 9 10.26 2.43 64.21
N ARG A 10 10.27 2.30 62.88
CA ARG A 10 9.59 1.18 62.18
C ARG A 10 10.57 0.07 61.79
N VAL A 11 10.41 -1.11 62.38
CA VAL A 11 11.17 -2.31 61.99
C VAL A 11 10.55 -2.90 60.71
N PRO A 12 11.35 -3.33 59.71
CA PRO A 12 10.83 -3.98 58.51
C PRO A 12 9.93 -5.18 58.85
N PRO A 13 8.84 -5.43 58.11
CA PRO A 13 7.94 -6.55 58.36
C PRO A 13 8.69 -7.90 58.38
N HIS A 14 8.55 -8.62 59.48
CA HIS A 14 9.17 -9.93 59.70
C HIS A 14 8.30 -10.78 60.63
N ASP A 15 8.58 -12.07 60.67
CA ASP A 15 7.97 -13.04 61.59
C ASP A 15 9.00 -14.13 61.89
N LEU A 16 9.72 -13.98 63.00
CA LEU A 16 10.84 -14.86 63.33
C LEU A 16 10.36 -16.26 63.72
N ASP A 17 9.16 -16.35 64.31
CA ASP A 17 8.57 -17.62 64.71
C ASP A 17 8.16 -18.43 63.46
N ALA A 18 7.61 -17.77 62.44
CA ALA A 18 7.35 -18.40 61.15
C ALA A 18 8.63 -18.87 60.45
N GLU A 19 9.70 -18.06 60.45
CA GLU A 19 11.00 -18.44 59.87
C GLU A 19 11.61 -19.66 60.56
N MET A 20 11.64 -19.67 61.90
CA MET A 20 12.08 -20.83 62.68
C MET A 20 11.19 -22.04 62.42
N SER A 21 9.87 -21.82 62.25
CA SER A 21 8.93 -22.89 61.98
C SER A 21 9.11 -23.54 60.62
N VAL A 22 9.50 -22.78 59.59
CA VAL A 22 9.86 -23.34 58.28
C VAL A 22 11.11 -24.22 58.40
N LEU A 23 12.18 -23.70 59.00
CA LEU A 23 13.45 -24.44 59.15
C LEU A 23 13.28 -25.68 60.04
N GLY A 24 12.55 -25.56 61.14
CA GLY A 24 12.25 -26.67 62.03
C GLY A 24 11.36 -27.74 61.37
N SER A 25 10.42 -27.35 60.50
CA SER A 25 9.62 -28.30 59.72
C SER A 25 10.48 -29.12 58.76
N ILE A 26 11.47 -28.50 58.12
CA ILE A 26 12.41 -29.18 57.21
C ILE A 26 13.30 -30.16 57.99
N LEU A 27 13.77 -29.78 59.19
CA LEU A 27 14.56 -30.66 60.06
C LEU A 27 13.75 -31.82 60.65
N LEU A 28 12.44 -31.64 60.83
CA LEU A 28 11.53 -32.67 61.35
C LEU A 28 11.05 -33.64 60.26
N ASP A 29 10.74 -33.13 59.07
CA ASP A 29 10.36 -33.90 57.88
C ASP A 29 11.09 -33.31 56.66
N PRO A 30 12.20 -33.92 56.20
CA PRO A 30 13.00 -33.42 55.08
C PRO A 30 12.22 -33.26 53.77
N LEU A 31 11.20 -34.08 53.53
CA LEU A 31 10.39 -34.02 52.31
C LEU A 31 9.46 -32.80 52.29
N SER A 32 9.25 -32.16 53.45
CA SER A 32 8.40 -30.97 53.57
C SER A 32 8.97 -29.76 52.80
N ILE A 33 10.29 -29.71 52.56
CA ILE A 33 10.94 -28.67 51.75
C ILE A 33 10.34 -28.56 50.34
N ALA A 34 9.91 -29.70 49.77
CA ALA A 34 9.27 -29.76 48.45
C ALA A 34 7.99 -28.93 48.35
N LYS A 35 7.31 -28.71 49.48
CA LYS A 35 6.05 -27.94 49.55
C LYS A 35 6.27 -26.43 49.50
N VAL A 36 7.48 -25.95 49.84
CA VAL A 36 7.79 -24.51 49.92
C VAL A 36 8.82 -24.05 48.91
N LEU A 37 9.65 -24.95 48.36
CA LEU A 37 10.70 -24.60 47.38
C LEU A 37 10.17 -23.87 46.14
N GLN A 38 8.89 -24.05 45.79
CA GLN A 38 8.30 -23.44 44.60
C GLN A 38 8.05 -21.94 44.74
N PHE A 39 7.98 -21.41 45.96
CA PHE A 39 7.61 -20.01 46.17
C PHE A 39 8.46 -19.29 47.21
N LEU A 40 9.21 -20.00 48.05
CA LEU A 40 10.03 -19.43 49.12
C LEU A 40 11.53 -19.54 48.76
N HIS A 41 12.22 -18.40 48.76
CA HIS A 41 13.65 -18.30 48.48
C HIS A 41 14.46 -17.90 49.72
N PRO A 42 15.78 -18.19 49.78
CA PRO A 42 16.65 -17.77 50.88
C PRO A 42 16.59 -16.28 51.22
N GLU A 43 16.39 -15.42 50.22
CA GLU A 43 16.31 -13.96 50.35
C GLU A 43 14.98 -13.50 50.98
N ASP A 44 13.97 -14.38 51.05
CA ASP A 44 12.68 -14.09 51.67
C ASP A 44 12.75 -14.14 53.21
N PHE A 45 13.83 -14.65 53.80
CA PHE A 45 14.06 -14.62 55.24
C PHE A 45 14.55 -13.24 55.69
N TYR A 46 14.01 -12.71 56.79
CA TYR A 46 14.46 -11.45 57.38
C TYR A 46 15.82 -11.61 58.06
N ARG A 47 16.02 -12.71 58.79
CA ARG A 47 17.33 -13.02 59.36
C ARG A 47 18.18 -13.69 58.29
N GLU A 48 19.29 -13.06 57.93
CA GLU A 48 20.27 -13.61 56.99
C GLU A 48 20.71 -15.02 57.41
N ASN A 49 20.94 -15.24 58.70
CA ASN A 49 21.30 -16.56 59.24
C ASN A 49 20.25 -17.64 58.91
N ASN A 50 18.95 -17.33 59.00
CA ASN A 50 17.89 -18.28 58.67
C ASN A 50 17.86 -18.56 57.15
N GLY A 51 18.06 -17.52 56.34
CA GLY A 51 18.18 -17.66 54.88
C GLY A 51 19.36 -18.56 54.47
N GLN A 52 20.50 -18.44 55.16
CA GLN A 52 21.66 -19.32 54.89
C GLN A 52 21.39 -20.78 55.28
N ILE A 53 20.68 -21.02 56.40
CA ILE A 53 20.26 -22.38 56.78
C ILE A 53 19.32 -22.96 55.71
N TYR A 54 18.36 -22.17 55.22
CA TYR A 54 17.45 -22.60 54.16
C TYR A 54 18.19 -22.89 52.85
N ARG A 55 19.17 -22.06 52.46
CA ARG A 55 20.03 -22.29 51.29
C ARG A 55 20.80 -23.60 51.40
N ALA A 56 21.44 -23.85 52.55
CA ALA A 56 22.14 -25.12 52.78
C ALA A 56 21.19 -26.33 52.72
N ALA A 57 19.95 -26.20 53.20
CA ALA A 57 18.94 -27.25 53.08
C ALA A 57 18.51 -27.49 51.62
N LEU A 58 18.37 -26.42 50.81
CA LEU A 58 18.11 -26.54 49.37
C LEU A 58 19.26 -27.22 48.63
N ASP A 59 20.51 -26.90 48.96
CA ASP A 59 21.70 -27.50 48.35
C ASP A 59 21.75 -29.02 48.61
N LEU A 60 21.50 -29.44 49.85
CA LEU A 60 21.41 -30.87 50.23
C LEU A 60 20.25 -31.56 49.50
N PHE A 61 19.09 -30.90 49.42
CA PHE A 61 17.93 -31.42 48.69
C PHE A 61 18.24 -31.63 47.19
N ALA A 62 18.91 -30.66 46.56
CA ALA A 62 19.31 -30.73 45.17
C ALA A 62 20.37 -31.82 44.89
N ALA A 63 21.26 -32.07 45.85
CA ALA A 63 22.24 -33.15 45.81
C ALA A 63 21.63 -34.54 46.08
N GLY A 64 20.36 -34.61 46.49
CA GLY A 64 19.71 -35.85 46.90
C GLY A 64 20.23 -36.41 48.23
N GLU A 65 20.86 -35.56 49.05
CA GLU A 65 21.38 -35.92 50.37
C GLU A 65 20.29 -35.77 51.44
N PRO A 66 20.26 -36.63 52.48
CA PRO A 66 19.32 -36.49 53.56
C PRO A 66 19.55 -35.19 54.33
N ILE A 67 18.47 -34.49 54.70
CA ILE A 67 18.55 -33.25 55.48
C ILE A 67 18.25 -33.58 56.94
N ASP A 68 19.26 -33.54 57.79
CA ASP A 68 19.14 -33.71 59.24
C ASP A 68 20.13 -32.79 59.97
N ASN A 69 20.10 -32.77 61.30
CA ASN A 69 20.98 -31.91 62.09
C ASN A 69 22.48 -32.16 61.84
N VAL A 70 22.88 -33.37 61.42
CA VAL A 70 24.28 -33.73 61.22
C VAL A 70 24.75 -33.27 59.85
N THR A 71 23.99 -33.62 58.81
CA THR A 71 24.25 -33.28 57.40
C THR A 71 24.14 -31.78 57.17
N LEU A 72 23.11 -31.12 57.71
CA LEU A 72 22.95 -29.67 57.60
C LEU A 72 24.07 -28.92 58.34
N ALA A 73 24.48 -29.40 59.53
CA ALA A 73 25.62 -28.83 60.23
C ALA A 73 26.94 -29.02 59.46
N SER A 74 27.14 -30.19 58.84
CA SER A 74 28.31 -30.47 58.01
C SER A 74 28.35 -29.56 56.78
N GLN A 75 27.22 -29.37 56.11
CA GLN A 75 27.09 -28.47 54.96
C GLN A 75 27.39 -27.02 55.36
N LEU A 76 26.79 -26.54 56.46
CA LEU A 76 27.04 -25.20 57.00
C LEU A 76 28.50 -25.02 57.47
N GLN A 77 29.15 -26.08 57.95
CA GLN A 77 30.56 -26.06 58.32
C GLN A 77 31.46 -26.00 57.09
N GLY A 78 31.14 -26.76 56.03
CA GLY A 78 31.83 -26.69 54.74
C GLY A 78 31.73 -25.31 54.09
N MET A 79 30.62 -24.60 54.31
CA MET A 79 30.42 -23.21 53.88
C MET A 79 31.07 -22.17 54.81
N GLY A 80 31.62 -22.57 55.95
CA GLY A 80 32.19 -21.66 56.96
C GLY A 80 31.14 -20.81 57.70
N LEU A 81 29.87 -21.24 57.71
CA LEU A 81 28.74 -20.48 58.27
C LEU A 81 28.20 -21.05 59.59
N LEU A 82 28.57 -22.28 59.98
CA LEU A 82 28.00 -22.97 61.15
C LEU A 82 28.04 -22.15 62.44
N GLU A 83 29.18 -21.54 62.75
CA GLU A 83 29.32 -20.70 63.96
C GLU A 83 28.50 -19.41 63.86
N ARG A 84 28.39 -18.81 62.65
CA ARG A 84 27.63 -17.58 62.42
C ARG A 84 26.12 -17.77 62.61
N VAL A 85 25.61 -18.96 62.32
CA VAL A 85 24.18 -19.28 62.45
C VAL A 85 23.77 -19.77 63.84
N GLY A 86 24.69 -19.80 64.81
CA GLY A 86 24.43 -20.22 66.20
C GLY A 86 24.80 -21.68 66.51
N GLY A 87 25.54 -22.34 65.61
CA GLY A 87 26.06 -23.69 65.80
C GLY A 87 24.99 -24.78 65.83
N ARG A 88 25.41 -25.99 66.20
CA ARG A 88 24.53 -27.17 66.28
C ARG A 88 23.37 -27.01 67.27
N ALA A 89 23.58 -26.25 68.34
CA ALA A 89 22.56 -25.99 69.35
C ALA A 89 21.35 -25.24 68.77
N GLN A 90 21.60 -24.30 67.84
CA GLN A 90 20.53 -23.54 67.20
C GLN A 90 19.66 -24.43 66.30
N LEU A 91 20.26 -25.33 65.51
CA LEU A 91 19.52 -26.26 64.65
C LEU A 91 18.61 -27.19 65.47
N ALA A 92 19.13 -27.73 66.58
CA ALA A 92 18.34 -28.53 67.51
C ALA A 92 17.17 -27.73 68.13
N SER A 93 17.40 -26.46 68.49
CA SER A 93 16.36 -25.57 69.00
C SER A 93 15.28 -25.27 67.96
N MET A 94 15.64 -25.10 66.68
CA MET A 94 14.68 -24.88 65.61
C MET A 94 13.78 -26.11 65.41
N GLN A 95 14.37 -27.30 65.40
CA GLN A 95 13.62 -28.56 65.30
C GLN A 95 12.64 -28.74 66.48
N GLY A 96 13.05 -28.37 67.70
CA GLY A 96 12.19 -28.43 68.89
C GLY A 96 11.09 -27.37 68.96
N SER A 97 11.13 -26.34 68.12
CA SER A 97 10.17 -25.22 68.15
C SER A 97 8.87 -25.48 67.38
N VAL A 98 8.82 -26.56 66.58
CA VAL A 98 7.74 -26.82 65.63
C VAL A 98 6.86 -27.99 66.11
N PRO A 99 5.55 -27.78 66.32
CA PRO A 99 4.64 -28.86 66.71
C PRO A 99 4.39 -29.91 65.62
N THR A 100 4.40 -29.51 64.34
CA THR A 100 4.18 -30.39 63.18
C THR A 100 4.74 -29.80 61.90
N ALA A 101 5.41 -30.64 61.09
CA ALA A 101 5.89 -30.26 59.76
C ALA A 101 4.76 -30.12 58.72
N ALA A 102 3.55 -30.58 59.03
CA ALA A 102 2.41 -30.53 58.11
C ALA A 102 2.03 -29.09 57.69
N ASN A 103 2.31 -28.11 58.56
CA ASN A 103 1.92 -26.70 58.36
C ASN A 103 3.02 -25.85 57.69
N ILE A 104 4.09 -26.46 57.16
CA ILE A 104 5.21 -25.72 56.55
C ILE A 104 4.75 -24.73 55.47
N GLU A 105 3.74 -25.07 54.65
CA GLU A 105 3.21 -24.17 53.61
C GLU A 105 2.61 -22.90 54.21
N TYR A 106 1.94 -23.02 55.36
CA TYR A 106 1.34 -21.88 56.04
C TYR A 106 2.43 -20.95 56.59
N TYR A 107 3.44 -21.50 57.27
CA TYR A 107 4.57 -20.72 57.78
C TYR A 107 5.37 -20.08 56.64
N GLY A 108 5.61 -20.83 55.56
CA GLY A 108 6.29 -20.32 54.36
C GLY A 108 5.53 -19.16 53.71
N ARG A 109 4.19 -19.23 53.65
CA ARG A 109 3.36 -18.12 53.14
C ARG A 109 3.45 -16.88 54.02
N ILE A 110 3.52 -17.03 55.35
CA ILE A 110 3.74 -15.89 56.25
C ILE A 110 5.09 -15.23 55.95
N VAL A 111 6.18 -16.01 55.87
CA VAL A 111 7.51 -15.49 55.55
C VAL A 111 7.50 -14.76 54.20
N LYS A 112 6.91 -15.37 53.17
CA LYS A 112 6.79 -14.78 51.83
C LYS A 112 5.97 -13.48 51.83
N GLU A 113 4.85 -13.43 52.55
CA GLU A 113 4.05 -12.21 52.69
C GLU A 113 4.85 -11.06 53.32
N LYS A 114 5.63 -11.35 54.37
CA LYS A 114 6.51 -10.35 54.99
C LYS A 114 7.62 -9.92 54.02
N ALA A 115 8.21 -10.84 53.25
CA ALA A 115 9.21 -10.55 52.23
C ALA A 115 8.67 -9.60 51.15
N TYR A 116 7.45 -9.83 50.65
CA TYR A 116 6.78 -8.90 49.73
C TYR A 116 6.65 -7.50 50.30
N LYS A 117 6.20 -7.38 51.56
CA LYS A 117 6.07 -6.08 52.23
C LYS A 117 7.43 -5.39 52.36
N ARG A 118 8.52 -6.13 52.63
CA ARG A 118 9.89 -5.57 52.66
C ARG A 118 10.36 -5.10 51.28
N ARG A 119 10.09 -5.86 50.22
CA ARG A 119 10.40 -5.45 48.84
C ARG A 119 9.63 -4.20 48.43
N LEU A 120 8.35 -4.12 48.78
CA LEU A 120 7.52 -2.93 48.53
C LEU A 120 8.05 -1.69 49.26
N ILE A 121 8.47 -1.83 50.52
CA ILE A 121 9.09 -0.74 51.28
C ILE A 121 10.40 -0.29 50.60
N SER A 122 11.22 -1.24 50.15
CA SER A 122 12.48 -0.95 49.46
C SER A 122 12.24 -0.24 48.12
N ALA A 123 11.28 -0.71 47.33
CA ALA A 123 10.86 -0.06 46.08
C ALA A 123 10.36 1.37 46.34
N GLY A 124 9.52 1.57 47.37
CA GLY A 124 9.04 2.90 47.75
C GLY A 124 10.19 3.84 48.16
N GLY A 125 11.20 3.34 48.86
CA GLY A 125 12.41 4.10 49.20
C GLY A 125 13.22 4.51 47.96
N ASN A 126 13.38 3.60 47.00
CA ASN A 126 14.08 3.88 45.75
C ASN A 126 13.31 4.90 44.88
N ILE A 127 11.98 4.74 44.77
CA ILE A 127 11.12 5.68 44.04
C ILE A 127 11.18 7.08 44.67
N ALA A 128 11.15 7.16 46.01
CA ALA A 128 11.36 8.43 46.69
C ALA A 128 12.74 9.00 46.39
N GLY A 129 13.78 8.15 46.32
CA GLY A 129 15.14 8.53 45.93
C GLY A 129 15.22 9.17 44.55
N PHE A 130 14.55 8.59 43.55
CA PHE A 130 14.48 9.18 42.20
C PHE A 130 13.87 10.58 42.19
N GLY A 131 12.89 10.85 43.07
CA GLY A 131 12.28 12.17 43.19
C GLY A 131 13.19 13.26 43.78
N TYR A 132 14.28 12.88 44.44
CA TYR A 132 15.28 13.82 44.98
C TYR A 132 16.57 13.86 44.13
N ASP A 133 16.69 13.03 43.11
CA ASP A 133 17.89 12.96 42.27
C ASP A 133 17.75 13.87 41.05
N ASP A 134 18.26 15.10 41.17
CA ASP A 134 18.25 16.10 40.10
C ASP A 134 19.10 15.70 38.87
N SER A 135 19.84 14.59 38.92
CA SER A 135 20.68 14.11 37.79
C SER A 135 19.91 13.22 36.80
N VAL A 136 18.70 12.78 37.14
CA VAL A 136 17.87 11.91 36.31
C VAL A 136 16.71 12.72 35.73
N GLU A 137 16.50 12.64 34.41
CA GLU A 137 15.35 13.28 33.78
C GLU A 137 14.02 12.72 34.31
N ALA A 138 13.01 13.58 34.47
CA ALA A 138 11.74 13.20 35.10
C ALA A 138 11.03 12.03 34.40
N GLU A 139 11.11 11.94 33.07
CA GLU A 139 10.51 10.85 32.29
C GLU A 139 11.22 9.50 32.54
N GLU A 140 12.55 9.53 32.63
CA GLU A 140 13.35 8.35 32.96
C GLU A 140 13.12 7.89 34.41
N ALA A 141 13.00 8.83 35.35
CA ALA A 141 12.65 8.54 36.74
C ALA A 141 11.26 7.88 36.86
N ILE A 142 10.28 8.31 36.05
CA ILE A 142 8.94 7.69 35.98
C ILE A 142 9.03 6.27 35.41
N ASN A 143 9.78 6.07 34.32
CA ASN A 143 9.96 4.74 33.71
C ASN A 143 10.63 3.76 34.68
N GLN A 144 11.68 4.19 35.39
CA GLN A 144 12.36 3.39 36.40
C GLN A 144 11.46 3.06 37.59
N ALA A 145 10.64 4.02 38.04
CA ALA A 145 9.66 3.79 39.09
C ALA A 145 8.60 2.76 38.66
N GLN A 146 8.09 2.85 37.42
CA GLN A 146 7.15 1.87 36.88
C GLN A 146 7.75 0.47 36.85
N SER A 147 8.99 0.32 36.38
CA SER A 147 9.70 -0.97 36.34
C SER A 147 9.86 -1.59 37.73
N LEU A 148 10.22 -0.78 38.74
CA LEU A 148 10.34 -1.26 40.14
C LEU A 148 9.01 -1.72 40.73
N VAL A 149 7.92 -0.99 40.51
CA VAL A 149 6.59 -1.38 40.99
C VAL A 149 6.12 -2.65 40.30
N PHE A 150 6.35 -2.76 38.99
CA PHE A 150 5.97 -3.94 38.21
C PHE A 150 6.74 -5.19 38.65
N GLY A 151 8.05 -5.08 38.90
CA GLY A 151 8.87 -6.19 39.40
C GLY A 151 8.44 -6.72 40.78
N VAL A 152 7.84 -5.87 41.63
CA VAL A 152 7.25 -6.33 42.91
C VAL A 152 5.93 -7.07 42.70
N ALA A 153 5.19 -6.74 41.63
CA ALA A 153 3.93 -7.40 41.28
C ALA A 153 4.16 -8.76 40.59
N ASP A 154 5.18 -8.89 39.75
CA ASP A 154 5.45 -10.08 38.91
C ASP A 154 5.81 -11.34 39.74
N ASP A 155 6.50 -11.18 40.87
CA ASP A 155 6.82 -12.32 41.77
C ASP A 155 5.54 -12.93 42.41
N ARG A 156 4.41 -12.20 42.39
CA ARG A 156 3.10 -12.72 42.85
C ARG A 156 2.48 -13.73 41.87
N ASP A 157 2.86 -13.68 40.59
CA ASP A 157 2.20 -14.39 39.48
C ASP A 157 2.87 -15.71 39.06
N GLN A 158 3.91 -16.20 39.77
CA GLN A 158 4.39 -17.58 39.58
C GLN A 158 3.38 -18.67 40.02
N ARG A 159 2.11 -18.31 40.30
CA ARG A 159 1.08 -19.22 40.80
C ARG A 159 0.28 -20.00 39.75
N GLU A 160 0.56 -19.88 38.46
CA GLU A 160 -0.15 -20.72 37.47
C GLU A 160 0.80 -21.52 36.57
N LEU A 161 1.56 -22.44 37.18
CA LEU A 161 1.95 -23.65 36.46
C LEU A 161 0.68 -24.49 36.22
N ALA A 162 -0.03 -24.21 35.13
CA ALA A 162 -1.12 -25.05 34.67
C ALA A 162 -0.56 -26.45 34.33
N LYS A 163 -1.24 -27.51 34.78
CA LYS A 163 -0.85 -28.88 34.42
C LYS A 163 -1.03 -29.02 32.91
N LEU A 164 -0.09 -29.67 32.23
CA LEU A 164 -0.13 -29.87 30.78
C LEU A 164 -1.47 -30.45 30.29
N TYR A 165 -2.10 -31.33 31.10
CA TYR A 165 -3.39 -31.92 30.80
C TYR A 165 -4.54 -30.89 30.78
N ASP A 166 -4.50 -29.90 31.66
CA ASP A 166 -5.51 -28.83 31.74
C ASP A 166 -5.38 -27.86 30.54
N LEU A 167 -4.19 -27.76 29.95
CA LEU A 167 -3.93 -26.99 28.73
C LEU A 167 -4.26 -27.76 27.44
N LEU A 168 -4.25 -29.09 27.48
CA LEU A 168 -4.44 -29.94 26.30
C LEU A 168 -5.87 -29.84 25.76
N GLY A 169 -6.87 -29.78 26.65
CA GLY A 169 -8.28 -29.62 26.26
C GLY A 169 -8.55 -28.35 25.46
N PRO A 170 -8.25 -27.15 26.03
CA PRO A 170 -8.39 -25.88 25.32
C PRO A 170 -7.54 -25.80 24.05
N ALA A 171 -6.34 -26.39 24.04
CA ALA A 171 -5.48 -26.43 22.85
C ALA A 171 -6.11 -27.27 21.72
N MET A 172 -6.65 -28.45 22.04
CA MET A 172 -7.33 -29.31 21.07
C MET A 172 -8.63 -28.70 20.55
N GLU A 173 -9.39 -28.00 21.41
CA GLU A 173 -10.59 -27.28 21.00
C GLU A 173 -10.26 -26.12 20.04
N ARG A 174 -9.17 -25.37 20.30
CA ARG A 174 -8.64 -24.38 19.35
C ARG A 174 -8.24 -25.01 18.02
N ILE A 175 -7.61 -26.19 18.01
CA ILE A 175 -7.25 -26.91 16.78
C ILE A 175 -8.49 -27.37 16.01
N SER A 176 -9.51 -27.88 16.69
CA SER A 176 -10.77 -28.30 16.05
C SER A 176 -11.52 -27.12 15.40
N LEU A 177 -11.61 -25.98 16.10
CA LEU A 177 -12.19 -24.75 15.54
C LEU A 177 -11.43 -24.25 14.28
N GLN A 178 -10.12 -24.51 14.20
CA GLN A 178 -9.31 -24.19 13.01
C GLN A 178 -9.62 -25.09 11.81
N MET A 179 -9.98 -26.36 12.05
CA MET A 179 -10.30 -27.29 10.99
C MET A 179 -11.71 -27.09 10.42
N GLU A 180 -12.67 -26.68 11.26
CA GLU A 180 -14.07 -26.50 10.87
C GLU A 180 -14.34 -25.19 10.12
N SER A 181 -13.56 -24.13 10.36
CA SER A 181 -13.86 -22.79 9.84
C SER A 181 -13.58 -22.60 8.34
N GLY A 182 -12.89 -23.52 7.65
CA GLY A 182 -12.72 -23.54 6.18
C GLY A 182 -12.02 -22.33 5.54
N GLN A 183 -11.82 -21.25 6.29
CA GLN A 183 -11.13 -20.02 5.95
C GLN A 183 -9.96 -19.91 6.92
N GLY A 184 -8.76 -20.28 6.46
CA GLY A 184 -7.59 -20.52 7.30
C GLY A 184 -6.93 -19.26 7.89
N VAL A 185 -7.69 -18.45 8.62
CA VAL A 185 -7.20 -17.30 9.39
C VAL A 185 -7.66 -17.44 10.84
N ILE A 186 -6.71 -17.76 11.71
CA ILE A 186 -6.87 -18.08 13.14
C ILE A 186 -6.73 -16.81 13.98
N GLY A 187 -5.93 -15.85 13.52
CA GLY A 187 -5.71 -14.54 14.13
C GLY A 187 -6.59 -13.45 13.51
N VAL A 188 -6.38 -12.21 13.97
CA VAL A 188 -6.97 -11.01 13.38
C VAL A 188 -6.49 -10.88 11.93
N PRO A 189 -7.39 -10.83 10.93
CA PRO A 189 -7.00 -10.73 9.53
C PRO A 189 -6.30 -9.39 9.26
N SER A 190 -5.17 -9.44 8.56
CA SER A 190 -4.47 -8.24 8.09
C SER A 190 -5.22 -7.53 6.96
N GLY A 191 -6.13 -8.23 6.29
CA GLY A 191 -6.83 -7.76 5.09
C GLY A 191 -6.06 -8.03 3.79
N PHE A 192 -4.85 -8.59 3.88
CA PHE A 192 -4.07 -9.07 2.74
C PHE A 192 -4.16 -10.60 2.69
N HIS A 193 -4.99 -11.14 1.78
CA HIS A 193 -5.27 -12.58 1.73
C HIS A 193 -4.01 -13.47 1.59
N ASP A 194 -3.01 -13.01 0.83
CA ASP A 194 -1.75 -13.75 0.67
C ASP A 194 -0.94 -13.79 1.98
N LEU A 195 -0.90 -12.67 2.70
CA LEU A 195 -0.24 -12.58 4.00
C LEU A 195 -1.00 -13.41 5.04
N ASP A 196 -2.33 -13.28 5.09
CA ASP A 196 -3.19 -14.01 6.00
C ASP A 196 -3.13 -15.53 5.76
N ARG A 197 -2.98 -15.97 4.51
CA ARG A 197 -2.73 -17.39 4.19
C ARG A 197 -1.37 -17.87 4.68
N MET A 198 -0.35 -17.00 4.68
CA MET A 198 0.99 -17.35 5.14
C MET A 198 1.11 -17.31 6.67
N THR A 199 0.45 -16.36 7.32
CA THR A 199 0.55 -16.15 8.77
C THR A 199 -0.57 -16.84 9.56
N GLY A 200 -1.68 -17.16 8.90
CA GLY A 200 -2.93 -17.55 9.56
C GLY A 200 -3.57 -16.37 10.30
N GLY A 201 -3.30 -15.12 9.89
CA GLY A 201 -3.70 -13.90 10.59
C GLY A 201 -2.78 -13.53 11.75
N PHE A 202 -3.01 -12.36 12.34
CA PHE A 202 -2.23 -11.84 13.47
C PHE A 202 -2.76 -12.39 14.79
N LYS A 203 -1.95 -13.16 15.51
CA LYS A 203 -2.39 -13.87 16.71
C LYS A 203 -2.17 -13.03 17.96
N ASP A 204 -3.05 -13.19 18.94
CA ASP A 204 -2.87 -12.57 20.26
C ASP A 204 -1.56 -13.07 20.89
N SER A 205 -0.77 -12.14 21.43
CA SER A 205 0.58 -12.33 22.01
C SER A 205 1.76 -12.35 21.03
N ASP A 206 1.53 -12.26 19.70
CA ASP A 206 2.63 -12.10 18.74
C ASP A 206 3.13 -10.64 18.71
N LEU A 207 4.45 -10.43 18.87
CA LEU A 207 5.08 -9.16 18.53
C LEU A 207 5.38 -9.11 17.02
N ILE A 208 4.55 -8.40 16.26
CA ILE A 208 4.67 -8.30 14.80
C ILE A 208 5.50 -7.07 14.43
N ILE A 209 6.77 -7.28 14.06
CA ILE A 209 7.67 -6.21 13.61
C ILE A 209 7.63 -6.11 12.09
N VAL A 210 7.07 -5.02 11.57
CA VAL A 210 7.10 -4.70 10.14
C VAL A 210 8.28 -3.75 9.87
N ALA A 211 9.43 -4.31 9.50
CA ALA A 211 10.61 -3.53 9.14
C ALA A 211 10.76 -3.47 7.61
N GLY A 212 10.84 -2.25 7.08
CA GLY A 212 11.21 -1.98 5.70
C GLY A 212 12.11 -0.76 5.64
N ARG A 213 13.19 -0.81 4.86
CA ARG A 213 13.99 0.40 4.65
C ARG A 213 13.15 1.44 3.90
N PRO A 214 13.22 2.74 4.23
CA PRO A 214 12.78 3.77 3.30
C PRO A 214 13.44 3.56 1.94
N ALA A 215 12.70 3.72 0.85
CA ALA A 215 13.23 3.58 -0.52
C ALA A 215 13.71 2.17 -0.94
N MET A 216 13.08 1.08 -0.43
CA MET A 216 13.31 -0.33 -0.85
C MET A 216 13.05 -0.65 -2.35
N GLY A 217 12.93 0.35 -3.22
CA GLY A 217 13.09 0.17 -4.67
C GLY A 217 11.80 -0.01 -5.47
N LYS A 218 10.65 0.47 -4.97
CA LYS A 218 9.38 0.50 -5.72
C LYS A 218 9.13 1.91 -6.26
N CYS A 219 9.88 2.32 -7.27
CA CYS A 219 9.84 3.70 -7.78
C CYS A 219 9.55 3.69 -9.29
N LEU A 220 8.77 4.67 -9.73
CA LEU A 220 8.67 5.06 -11.13
C LEU A 220 9.58 6.26 -11.36
N LYS A 221 10.00 6.45 -12.62
CA LYS A 221 10.74 7.66 -13.00
C LYS A 221 9.85 8.91 -12.89
N TYR A 222 10.45 10.05 -12.50
CA TYR A 222 9.75 11.30 -12.20
C TYR A 222 8.91 11.86 -13.37
N ASP A 223 9.29 11.59 -14.62
CA ASP A 223 8.58 12.01 -15.84
C ASP A 223 7.45 11.04 -16.24
N SER A 224 7.24 9.97 -15.47
CA SER A 224 6.11 9.05 -15.68
C SER A 224 4.79 9.80 -15.51
N LEU A 225 3.85 9.53 -16.40
CA LEU A 225 2.58 10.24 -16.42
C LEU A 225 1.54 9.57 -15.51
N VAL A 226 0.94 10.38 -14.65
CA VAL A 226 -0.21 10.05 -13.80
C VAL A 226 -1.42 10.90 -14.19
N ILE A 227 -2.61 10.50 -13.72
CA ILE A 227 -3.84 11.26 -13.96
C ILE A 227 -4.25 11.92 -12.65
N ASN A 228 -4.50 13.23 -12.69
CA ASN A 228 -5.20 13.92 -11.63
C ASN A 228 -6.68 13.50 -11.66
N ILE A 229 -7.11 12.75 -10.66
CA ILE A 229 -8.49 12.19 -10.60
C ILE A 229 -9.55 13.30 -10.62
N ALA A 230 -9.27 14.46 -10.03
CA ALA A 230 -10.25 15.53 -9.90
C ALA A 230 -10.46 16.29 -11.22
N THR A 231 -9.41 16.47 -12.01
CA THR A 231 -9.43 17.31 -13.21
C THR A 231 -9.35 16.51 -14.51
N GLY A 232 -9.00 15.23 -14.45
CA GLY A 232 -8.68 14.40 -15.62
C GLY A 232 -7.34 14.72 -16.28
N GLU A 233 -6.61 15.75 -15.82
CA GLU A 233 -5.33 16.18 -16.38
C GLU A 233 -4.26 15.07 -16.31
N ARG A 234 -3.37 15.01 -17.31
CA ARG A 234 -2.18 14.16 -17.27
C ARG A 234 -1.01 14.99 -16.76
N LEU A 235 -0.35 14.50 -15.72
CA LEU A 235 0.75 15.18 -15.05
C LEU A 235 1.93 14.23 -14.91
N THR A 236 3.15 14.76 -14.89
CA THR A 236 4.29 13.94 -14.47
C THR A 236 4.19 13.63 -12.97
N ILE A 237 4.88 12.59 -12.50
CA ILE A 237 4.99 12.34 -11.05
C ILE A 237 5.64 13.54 -10.37
N GLN A 238 6.63 14.18 -11.00
CA GLN A 238 7.22 15.41 -10.49
C GLN A 238 6.17 16.52 -10.29
N ASP A 239 5.35 16.81 -11.30
CA ASP A 239 4.26 17.79 -11.18
C ASP A 239 3.28 17.40 -10.06
N ALA A 240 2.99 16.11 -9.92
CA ALA A 240 2.09 15.61 -8.89
C ALA A 240 2.64 15.84 -7.47
N VAL A 241 3.96 15.66 -7.29
CA VAL A 241 4.68 15.96 -6.05
C VAL A 241 4.67 17.46 -5.78
N GLU A 242 5.05 18.29 -6.76
CA GLU A 242 5.13 19.74 -6.61
C GLU A 242 3.75 20.35 -6.28
N ARG A 243 2.69 19.82 -6.88
CA ARG A 243 1.30 20.25 -6.64
C ARG A 243 0.64 19.56 -5.44
N GLN A 244 1.33 18.66 -4.75
CA GLN A 244 0.83 17.89 -3.61
C GLN A 244 -0.55 17.28 -3.88
N LEU A 245 -0.69 16.51 -4.97
CA LEU A 245 -1.95 15.87 -5.30
C LEU A 245 -2.43 14.99 -4.13
N PRO A 246 -3.69 15.12 -3.67
CA PRO A 246 -4.15 14.38 -2.50
C PRO A 246 -4.43 12.91 -2.82
N ARG A 247 -4.77 12.60 -4.09
CA ARG A 247 -5.24 11.28 -4.52
C ARG A 247 -4.75 10.92 -5.92
N ILE A 248 -4.49 9.63 -6.12
CA ILE A 248 -4.15 9.03 -7.42
C ILE A 248 -4.95 7.74 -7.64
N HIS A 249 -4.93 7.23 -8.87
CA HIS A 249 -5.57 5.95 -9.15
C HIS A 249 -4.76 4.83 -8.49
N GLY A 250 -5.39 4.15 -7.54
CA GLY A 250 -4.93 2.91 -6.96
C GLY A 250 -5.63 1.71 -7.60
N PHE A 251 -5.13 0.53 -7.24
CA PHE A 251 -5.70 -0.76 -7.62
C PHE A 251 -6.16 -1.46 -6.33
N SER A 252 -7.45 -1.80 -6.25
CA SER A 252 -7.99 -2.59 -5.14
C SER A 252 -7.84 -4.09 -5.40
N TRP A 253 -7.89 -4.85 -4.32
CA TRP A 253 -7.78 -6.30 -4.32
C TRP A 253 -8.88 -7.02 -5.12
N ASP A 254 -10.04 -6.38 -5.30
CA ASP A 254 -11.14 -6.85 -6.15
C ASP A 254 -10.90 -6.62 -7.66
N GLY A 255 -9.71 -6.15 -8.03
CA GLY A 255 -9.31 -5.92 -9.42
C GLY A 255 -9.81 -4.60 -10.01
N ARG A 256 -10.36 -3.69 -9.19
CA ARG A 256 -10.90 -2.41 -9.64
C ARG A 256 -9.91 -1.27 -9.48
N ILE A 257 -10.03 -0.29 -10.37
CA ILE A 257 -9.30 0.98 -10.25
C ILE A 257 -10.15 1.93 -9.43
N LYS A 258 -9.60 2.46 -8.35
CA LYS A 258 -10.28 3.42 -7.47
C LYS A 258 -9.36 4.56 -7.05
N PRO A 259 -9.89 5.71 -6.62
CA PRO A 259 -9.07 6.74 -5.98
C PRO A 259 -8.44 6.20 -4.69
N ASN A 260 -7.14 6.44 -4.50
CA ASN A 260 -6.40 6.18 -3.27
C ASN A 260 -5.72 7.48 -2.80
N GLU A 261 -5.66 7.67 -1.49
CA GLU A 261 -4.97 8.79 -0.85
C GLU A 261 -3.46 8.59 -0.87
N ILE A 262 -2.74 9.70 -1.05
CA ILE A 262 -1.27 9.70 -1.02
C ILE A 262 -0.84 10.05 0.40
N GLY A 263 -0.17 9.11 1.07
CA GLY A 263 0.33 9.32 2.43
C GLY A 263 1.68 10.06 2.50
N ALA A 264 2.53 9.93 1.47
CA ALA A 264 3.84 10.58 1.44
C ALA A 264 4.40 10.65 0.01
N TRP A 265 5.31 11.60 -0.20
CA TRP A 265 6.12 11.74 -1.41
C TRP A 265 7.57 11.45 -1.08
N VAL A 266 8.18 10.50 -1.78
CA VAL A 266 9.53 10.03 -1.47
C VAL A 266 10.41 10.13 -2.70
N ASP A 267 11.40 11.04 -2.65
CA ASP A 267 12.50 11.04 -3.60
C ASP A 267 13.45 9.88 -3.25
N SER A 268 13.68 9.01 -4.21
CA SER A 268 14.55 7.85 -4.08
C SER A 268 15.94 8.06 -4.68
N GLY A 269 16.24 9.29 -5.12
CA GLY A 269 17.49 9.66 -5.75
C GLY A 269 17.70 9.00 -7.11
N VAL A 270 18.94 9.03 -7.59
CA VAL A 270 19.32 8.46 -8.88
C VAL A 270 19.54 6.95 -8.72
N LYS A 271 18.77 6.16 -9.48
CA LYS A 271 18.84 4.69 -9.50
C LYS A 271 18.81 4.18 -10.94
N PRO A 272 19.37 2.98 -11.20
CA PRO A 272 19.16 2.30 -12.47
C PRO A 272 17.67 2.05 -12.72
N CYS A 273 17.19 2.50 -13.87
CA CYS A 273 15.82 2.31 -14.33
C CYS A 273 15.78 1.44 -15.58
N PHE A 274 14.76 0.60 -15.66
CA PHE A 274 14.51 -0.32 -16.75
C PHE A 274 13.19 0.04 -17.43
N LYS A 275 13.20 0.06 -18.77
CA LYS A 275 12.00 0.33 -19.55
C LYS A 275 11.25 -0.96 -19.83
N VAL A 276 10.08 -1.10 -19.25
CA VAL A 276 9.17 -2.22 -19.50
C VAL A 276 8.23 -1.82 -20.63
N THR A 277 8.16 -2.62 -21.70
CA THR A 277 7.23 -2.38 -22.81
C THR A 277 6.37 -3.61 -23.05
N THR A 278 5.06 -3.43 -22.94
CA THR A 278 4.08 -4.50 -23.19
C THR A 278 3.91 -4.74 -24.68
N ARG A 279 3.44 -5.93 -25.06
CA ARG A 279 3.03 -6.24 -26.45
C ARG A 279 1.95 -5.30 -26.99
N THR A 280 1.17 -4.67 -26.12
CA THR A 280 0.15 -3.68 -26.51
C THR A 280 0.71 -2.27 -26.76
N GLY A 281 2.00 -2.06 -26.54
CA GLY A 281 2.68 -0.79 -26.77
C GLY A 281 2.76 0.15 -25.57
N ARG A 282 2.13 -0.21 -24.43
CA ARG A 282 2.31 0.55 -23.18
C ARG A 282 3.74 0.38 -22.70
N SER A 283 4.35 1.46 -22.23
CA SER A 283 5.67 1.42 -21.63
C SER A 283 5.74 2.25 -20.35
N VAL A 284 6.62 1.84 -19.43
CA VAL A 284 6.90 2.52 -18.18
C VAL A 284 8.37 2.32 -17.80
N GLU A 285 9.00 3.32 -17.19
CA GLU A 285 10.37 3.25 -16.69
C GLU A 285 10.36 3.15 -15.16
N VAL A 286 10.95 2.07 -14.63
CA VAL A 286 10.87 1.72 -13.20
C VAL A 286 12.18 1.14 -12.69
N THR A 287 12.35 1.11 -11.37
CA THR A 287 13.46 0.42 -10.70
C THR A 287 13.29 -1.11 -10.74
N GLY A 288 14.39 -1.87 -10.63
CA GLY A 288 14.37 -3.33 -10.71
C GLY A 288 13.53 -4.06 -9.64
N HIS A 289 13.25 -3.43 -8.49
CA HIS A 289 12.39 -3.99 -7.44
C HIS A 289 10.91 -3.56 -7.57
N HIS A 290 10.55 -2.80 -8.62
CA HIS A 290 9.17 -2.35 -8.79
C HIS A 290 8.25 -3.54 -9.10
N PRO A 291 7.19 -3.76 -8.30
CA PRO A 291 6.32 -4.92 -8.47
C PRO A 291 5.32 -4.70 -9.60
N PHE A 292 5.10 -5.74 -10.39
CA PHE A 292 3.99 -5.83 -11.34
C PHE A 292 3.07 -6.99 -10.92
N LEU A 293 1.78 -6.79 -11.10
CA LEU A 293 0.82 -7.86 -10.90
C LEU A 293 0.88 -8.81 -12.11
N THR A 294 1.33 -10.03 -11.88
CA THR A 294 1.41 -11.10 -12.89
C THR A 294 0.25 -12.08 -12.71
N VAL A 295 0.21 -13.13 -13.53
CA VAL A 295 -0.79 -14.21 -13.39
C VAL A 295 -0.65 -15.04 -12.11
N THR A 296 0.55 -15.08 -11.53
CA THR A 296 0.85 -15.80 -10.27
C THR A 296 0.85 -14.90 -9.04
N GLY A 297 0.57 -13.59 -9.21
CA GLY A 297 0.59 -12.60 -8.14
C GLY A 297 1.59 -11.48 -8.38
N TRP A 298 1.85 -10.66 -7.35
CA TRP A 298 2.80 -9.55 -7.45
C TRP A 298 4.24 -10.07 -7.50
N GLN A 299 4.99 -9.69 -8.53
CA GLN A 299 6.40 -10.05 -8.70
C GLN A 299 7.23 -8.79 -9.00
N PRO A 300 8.43 -8.64 -8.43
CA PRO A 300 9.32 -7.52 -8.76
C PRO A 300 9.86 -7.66 -10.18
N LEU A 301 10.22 -6.54 -10.82
CA LEU A 301 10.66 -6.54 -12.21
C LEU A 301 11.84 -7.48 -12.50
N HIS A 302 12.81 -7.61 -11.59
CA HIS A 302 13.96 -8.50 -11.80
C HIS A 302 13.63 -10.00 -11.85
N ASP A 303 12.44 -10.40 -11.36
CA ASP A 303 11.95 -11.77 -11.44
C ASP A 303 11.07 -12.02 -12.68
N ILE A 304 10.74 -10.97 -13.43
CA ILE A 304 9.86 -11.03 -14.60
C ILE A 304 10.72 -11.13 -15.87
N VAL A 305 10.40 -12.08 -16.74
CA VAL A 305 11.10 -12.28 -18.01
C VAL A 305 10.27 -11.82 -19.21
N ILE A 306 10.93 -11.57 -20.34
CA ILE A 306 10.24 -11.21 -21.58
C ILE A 306 9.31 -12.35 -22.00
N GLY A 307 8.02 -12.03 -22.14
CA GLY A 307 6.98 -13.01 -22.48
C GLY A 307 5.95 -13.17 -21.37
N ASP A 308 6.31 -12.82 -20.13
CA ASP A 308 5.40 -12.87 -18.99
C ASP A 308 4.24 -11.88 -19.14
N ARG A 309 3.11 -12.25 -18.52
CA ARG A 309 1.88 -11.46 -18.57
C ARG A 309 1.78 -10.62 -17.31
N ILE A 310 1.77 -9.31 -17.50
CA ILE A 310 1.49 -8.33 -16.45
C ILE A 310 0.09 -7.71 -16.63
N ALA A 311 -0.54 -7.34 -15.53
CA ALA A 311 -1.81 -6.65 -15.53
C ALA A 311 -1.64 -5.22 -16.06
N VAL A 312 -2.54 -4.83 -16.96
CA VAL A 312 -2.63 -3.47 -17.50
C VAL A 312 -4.08 -3.00 -17.43
N PRO A 313 -4.33 -1.71 -17.15
CA PRO A 313 -5.69 -1.20 -17.09
C PRO A 313 -6.35 -1.28 -18.46
N ARG A 314 -7.51 -1.95 -18.51
CA ARG A 314 -8.35 -2.05 -19.71
C ARG A 314 -9.26 -0.85 -19.90
N ALA A 315 -9.63 -0.19 -18.81
CA ALA A 315 -10.42 1.04 -18.80
C ALA A 315 -9.96 1.94 -17.64
N VAL A 316 -9.85 3.24 -17.89
CA VAL A 316 -9.58 4.26 -16.87
C VAL A 316 -10.62 5.36 -17.05
N ASN A 317 -11.83 5.13 -16.53
CA ASN A 317 -12.99 6.01 -16.70
C ASN A 317 -12.83 7.33 -15.91
N CYS A 318 -11.81 8.12 -16.22
CA CYS A 318 -11.48 9.40 -15.62
C CYS A 318 -11.47 10.47 -16.72
N PHE A 319 -12.39 11.41 -16.59
CA PHE A 319 -12.56 12.55 -17.48
C PHE A 319 -12.54 13.81 -16.64
N GLY A 320 -12.20 14.94 -17.24
CA GLY A 320 -12.36 16.20 -16.55
C GLY A 320 -13.80 16.70 -16.62
N THR A 321 -13.98 17.96 -16.25
CA THR A 321 -15.26 18.65 -16.23
C THR A 321 -15.27 19.89 -17.10
N ASP A 322 -14.16 20.18 -17.80
CA ASP A 322 -14.05 21.36 -18.65
C ASP A 322 -14.96 21.24 -19.86
N GLY A 323 -16.07 21.97 -19.77
CA GLY A 323 -17.05 22.15 -20.81
C GLY A 323 -16.99 23.53 -21.47
N SER A 324 -15.90 24.29 -21.29
CA SER A 324 -15.85 25.69 -21.73
C SER A 324 -15.73 25.83 -23.25
N MET A 325 -15.01 24.92 -23.92
CA MET A 325 -14.83 24.95 -25.36
C MET A 325 -16.07 24.38 -26.07
N ASP A 326 -16.55 25.06 -27.10
CA ASP A 326 -17.67 24.53 -27.91
C ASP A 326 -17.22 23.32 -28.76
N PHE A 327 -18.17 22.46 -29.16
CA PHE A 327 -17.90 21.30 -30.01
C PHE A 327 -17.31 21.69 -31.38
N GLY A 328 -17.73 22.81 -31.99
CA GLY A 328 -17.17 23.32 -33.24
C GLY A 328 -15.67 23.65 -33.10
N GLN A 329 -15.29 24.34 -32.02
CA GLN A 329 -13.89 24.60 -31.69
C GLN A 329 -13.10 23.31 -31.43
N VAL A 330 -13.68 22.34 -30.71
CA VAL A 330 -13.06 21.02 -30.50
C VAL A 330 -12.78 20.32 -31.83
N ARG A 331 -13.75 20.33 -32.77
CA ARG A 331 -13.58 19.77 -34.11
C ARG A 331 -12.49 20.51 -34.90
N LEU A 332 -12.45 21.85 -34.85
CA LEU A 332 -11.39 22.63 -35.49
C LEU A 332 -9.99 22.22 -35.00
N LEU A 333 -9.79 22.04 -33.69
CA LEU A 333 -8.50 21.55 -33.17
C LEU A 333 -8.15 20.16 -33.73
N ALA A 334 -9.12 19.25 -33.77
CA ALA A 334 -8.90 17.91 -34.32
C ALA A 334 -8.55 17.96 -35.82
N TYR A 335 -9.24 18.78 -36.62
CA TYR A 335 -8.94 18.97 -38.04
C TYR A 335 -7.52 19.48 -38.28
N PHE A 336 -7.08 20.48 -37.51
CA PHE A 336 -5.73 21.02 -37.65
C PHE A 336 -4.65 20.05 -37.15
N ILE A 337 -4.95 19.24 -36.14
CA ILE A 337 -4.02 18.21 -35.67
C ILE A 337 -3.90 17.08 -36.69
N ALA A 338 -5.00 16.59 -37.26
CA ALA A 338 -4.97 15.55 -38.28
C ALA A 338 -4.28 16.04 -39.57
N GLU A 339 -4.92 17.01 -40.24
CA GLU A 339 -4.63 17.36 -41.63
C GLU A 339 -4.31 18.85 -41.83
N GLY A 340 -3.95 19.54 -40.73
CA GLY A 340 -3.53 20.93 -40.77
C GLY A 340 -2.14 21.14 -41.36
N SER A 341 -2.00 22.20 -42.15
CA SER A 341 -0.74 22.82 -42.57
C SER A 341 -0.51 24.09 -41.74
N LEU A 342 0.37 23.99 -40.74
CA LEU A 342 0.50 24.98 -39.66
C LEU A 342 1.89 25.66 -39.59
N THR A 343 2.77 25.41 -40.56
CA THR A 343 4.11 26.01 -40.62
C THR A 343 4.12 27.39 -41.30
N ALA A 344 3.13 27.67 -42.13
CA ALA A 344 2.94 28.97 -42.76
C ALA A 344 2.19 29.96 -41.85
N ALA A 345 2.23 31.25 -42.18
CA ALA A 345 1.50 32.28 -41.44
C ALA A 345 -0.04 32.13 -41.52
N THR A 346 -0.54 31.45 -42.56
CA THR A 346 -1.97 31.19 -42.76
C THR A 346 -2.23 29.69 -42.60
N PRO A 347 -3.00 29.28 -41.58
CA PRO A 347 -3.36 27.88 -41.38
C PRO A 347 -4.16 27.34 -42.56
N GLY A 348 -3.81 26.14 -43.01
CA GLY A 348 -4.54 25.39 -44.03
C GLY A 348 -5.09 24.07 -43.49
N PHE A 349 -6.23 23.62 -44.00
CA PHE A 349 -6.79 22.29 -43.77
C PHE A 349 -6.87 21.54 -45.09
N THR A 350 -6.32 20.33 -45.18
CA THR A 350 -6.25 19.57 -46.45
C THR A 350 -7.10 18.31 -46.40
N ASN A 351 -8.27 18.32 -47.03
CA ASN A 351 -9.17 17.17 -47.05
C ASN A 351 -10.05 17.18 -48.32
N SER A 352 -10.46 16.01 -48.81
CA SER A 352 -11.31 15.86 -50.00
C SER A 352 -12.76 15.48 -49.72
N ASP A 353 -13.09 15.11 -48.48
CA ASP A 353 -14.43 14.74 -48.04
C ASP A 353 -15.33 15.98 -47.94
N PRO A 354 -16.40 16.08 -48.75
CA PRO A 354 -17.27 17.25 -48.73
C PRO A 354 -17.99 17.47 -47.39
N VAL A 355 -18.23 16.41 -46.60
CA VAL A 355 -18.90 16.52 -45.30
C VAL A 355 -17.96 17.17 -44.28
N LEU A 356 -16.71 16.72 -44.21
CA LEU A 356 -15.72 17.29 -43.28
C LEU A 356 -15.33 18.71 -43.70
N VAL A 357 -15.18 18.95 -45.01
CA VAL A 357 -14.91 20.29 -45.53
C VAL A 357 -16.07 21.23 -45.25
N GLY A 358 -17.32 20.78 -45.41
CA GLY A 358 -18.51 21.57 -45.11
C GLY A 358 -18.58 21.98 -43.64
N ASP A 359 -18.39 21.03 -42.72
CA ASP A 359 -18.35 21.32 -41.28
C ASP A 359 -17.18 22.26 -40.94
N PHE A 360 -15.99 22.03 -41.50
CA PHE A 360 -14.84 22.92 -41.30
C PHE A 360 -15.15 24.36 -41.72
N MET A 361 -15.75 24.56 -42.90
CA MET A 361 -16.12 25.90 -43.38
C MET A 361 -17.16 26.56 -42.47
N ASP A 362 -18.17 25.82 -42.04
CA ASP A 362 -19.19 26.30 -41.10
C ASP A 362 -18.56 26.75 -39.78
N GLN A 363 -17.69 25.93 -39.20
CA GLN A 363 -17.02 26.27 -37.94
C GLN A 363 -16.07 27.47 -38.09
N ILE A 364 -15.33 27.59 -39.21
CA ILE A 364 -14.52 28.78 -39.47
C ILE A 364 -15.39 30.03 -39.57
N SER A 365 -16.50 29.97 -40.31
CA SER A 365 -17.41 31.11 -40.47
C SER A 365 -18.05 31.52 -39.14
N ARG A 366 -18.38 30.56 -38.28
CA ARG A 366 -19.04 30.79 -37.00
C ARG A 366 -18.10 31.38 -35.95
N HIS A 367 -16.89 30.82 -35.83
CA HIS A 367 -15.95 31.21 -34.77
C HIS A 367 -14.96 32.30 -35.18
N PHE A 368 -14.73 32.46 -36.48
CA PHE A 368 -13.80 33.43 -37.04
C PHE A 368 -14.44 34.17 -38.22
N PRO A 369 -15.54 34.93 -38.00
CA PRO A 369 -16.35 35.52 -39.07
C PRO A 369 -15.59 36.55 -39.93
N THR A 370 -14.46 37.06 -39.43
CA THR A 370 -13.59 37.96 -40.19
C THR A 370 -12.70 37.24 -41.21
N LEU A 371 -12.59 35.91 -41.15
CA LEU A 371 -11.76 35.10 -42.03
C LEU A 371 -12.52 34.65 -43.27
N HIS A 372 -11.79 34.56 -44.38
CA HIS A 372 -12.29 34.04 -45.65
C HIS A 372 -11.53 32.76 -45.98
N VAL A 373 -12.24 31.69 -46.30
CA VAL A 373 -11.62 30.42 -46.68
C VAL A 373 -11.32 30.43 -48.18
N ARG A 374 -10.03 30.34 -48.53
CA ARG A 374 -9.56 30.22 -49.91
C ARG A 374 -9.18 28.77 -50.20
N ARG A 375 -9.77 28.20 -51.24
CA ARG A 375 -9.46 26.85 -51.69
C ARG A 375 -8.31 26.86 -52.71
N HIS A 376 -7.32 26.00 -52.49
CA HIS A 376 -6.30 25.64 -53.47
C HIS A 376 -6.22 24.11 -53.56
N ARG A 377 -6.67 23.53 -54.69
CA ARG A 377 -6.86 22.08 -54.85
C ARG A 377 -7.80 21.50 -53.77
N ILE A 378 -7.27 20.68 -52.86
CA ILE A 378 -8.00 20.09 -51.72
C ILE A 378 -7.60 20.73 -50.38
N THR A 379 -6.87 21.85 -50.43
CA THR A 379 -6.45 22.59 -49.24
C THR A 379 -7.25 23.89 -49.10
N TYR A 380 -7.70 24.17 -47.88
CA TYR A 380 -8.56 25.28 -47.51
C TYR A 380 -7.80 26.18 -46.54
N TYR A 381 -7.40 27.36 -47.00
CA TYR A 381 -6.63 28.34 -46.23
C TYR A 381 -7.55 29.42 -45.66
N SER A 382 -7.54 29.60 -44.35
CA SER A 382 -8.37 30.62 -43.67
C SER A 382 -7.59 31.92 -43.55
N ALA A 383 -7.79 32.84 -44.50
CA ALA A 383 -7.05 34.10 -44.60
C ALA A 383 -7.88 35.29 -44.09
N GLY A 384 -7.23 36.23 -43.39
CA GLY A 384 -7.87 37.49 -42.99
C GLY A 384 -7.92 38.53 -44.12
N PRO A 385 -8.69 39.61 -43.96
CA PRO A 385 -8.73 40.72 -44.91
C PRO A 385 -7.36 41.38 -45.04
N ARG A 386 -6.98 41.77 -46.26
CA ARG A 386 -5.76 42.54 -46.53
C ARG A 386 -5.99 44.01 -46.15
N THR A 387 -5.77 44.38 -44.90
CA THR A 387 -5.63 45.78 -44.48
C THR A 387 -4.16 46.11 -44.30
N GLY A 388 -3.75 47.33 -44.64
CA GLY A 388 -2.36 47.81 -44.75
C GLY A 388 -1.56 47.91 -43.45
N GLY A 389 -1.61 46.88 -42.61
CA GLY A 389 -0.80 46.67 -41.40
C GLY A 389 -0.73 45.18 -41.08
N ARG A 390 0.23 44.76 -40.25
CA ARG A 390 0.39 43.37 -39.77
C ARG A 390 -0.79 42.93 -38.89
N LEU A 391 -2.01 42.82 -39.43
CA LEU A 391 -3.09 42.15 -38.72
C LEU A 391 -2.77 40.65 -38.66
N LYS A 392 -2.45 40.17 -37.46
CA LYS A 392 -2.17 38.75 -37.21
C LYS A 392 -3.47 37.97 -37.45
N ASN A 393 -3.40 36.89 -38.22
CA ASN A 393 -4.53 36.00 -38.48
C ASN A 393 -5.10 35.47 -37.13
N PRO A 394 -6.36 35.77 -36.77
CA PRO A 394 -6.94 35.40 -35.47
C PRO A 394 -6.98 33.88 -35.24
N LEU A 395 -7.21 33.08 -36.29
CA LEU A 395 -7.13 31.63 -36.20
C LEU A 395 -5.70 31.17 -35.93
N ALA A 396 -4.70 31.77 -36.59
CA ALA A 396 -3.30 31.45 -36.32
C ALA A 396 -2.88 31.85 -34.90
N GLN A 397 -3.47 32.90 -34.33
CA GLN A 397 -3.25 33.28 -32.93
C GLN A 397 -3.88 32.27 -31.98
N TRP A 398 -5.14 31.92 -32.21
CA TRP A 398 -5.84 30.91 -31.44
C TRP A 398 -5.12 29.56 -31.45
N LEU A 399 -4.63 29.11 -32.61
CA LEU A 399 -3.83 27.89 -32.72
C LEU A 399 -2.45 27.99 -32.02
N ARG A 400 -1.88 29.18 -31.84
CA ARG A 400 -0.66 29.37 -31.03
C ARG A 400 -0.93 29.19 -29.54
N GLU A 401 -2.11 29.59 -29.06
CA GLU A 401 -2.50 29.42 -27.65
C GLU A 401 -2.54 27.93 -27.26
N PHE A 402 -2.88 27.04 -28.19
CA PHE A 402 -2.82 25.58 -28.01
C PHE A 402 -1.47 24.97 -28.44
N GLY A 403 -0.48 25.80 -28.79
CA GLY A 403 0.85 25.36 -29.22
C GLY A 403 0.83 24.49 -30.47
N LEU A 404 -0.10 24.70 -31.41
CA LEU A 404 -0.20 23.91 -32.64
C LEU A 404 0.57 24.50 -33.83
N MET A 405 0.71 25.83 -33.89
CA MET A 405 1.43 26.51 -34.97
C MET A 405 2.93 26.18 -34.96
N GLY A 406 3.52 26.08 -36.15
CA GLY A 406 4.95 25.80 -36.34
C GLY A 406 5.36 24.34 -36.12
N LYS A 407 4.45 23.46 -35.68
CA LYS A 407 4.74 22.04 -35.48
C LYS A 407 4.77 21.26 -36.79
N LEU A 408 5.77 20.41 -36.93
CA LEU A 408 5.86 19.41 -38.00
C LEU A 408 4.99 18.19 -37.67
N SER A 409 4.77 17.32 -38.66
CA SER A 409 3.87 16.16 -38.55
C SER A 409 4.29 15.11 -37.50
N ASP A 410 5.58 15.07 -37.15
CA ASP A 410 6.19 14.20 -36.15
C ASP A 410 6.15 14.76 -34.72
N ALA A 411 5.87 16.06 -34.56
CA ALA A 411 5.83 16.73 -33.26
C ALA A 411 4.39 17.00 -32.75
N LYS A 412 3.37 16.56 -33.50
CA LYS A 412 1.96 16.75 -33.16
C LYS A 412 1.60 15.99 -31.87
N ARG A 413 0.78 16.58 -31.01
CA ARG A 413 0.28 16.03 -29.73
C ARG A 413 -1.16 16.48 -29.52
N PHE A 414 -1.87 15.87 -28.57
CA PHE A 414 -3.10 16.47 -28.08
C PHE A 414 -2.77 17.80 -27.38
N PRO A 415 -3.62 18.84 -27.47
CA PRO A 415 -3.43 20.05 -26.70
C PRO A 415 -3.71 19.75 -25.22
N GLU A 416 -3.01 20.43 -24.30
CA GLU A 416 -3.12 20.14 -22.86
C GLU A 416 -4.56 20.24 -22.32
N CYS A 417 -5.35 21.18 -22.85
CA CYS A 417 -6.75 21.34 -22.48
C CYS A 417 -7.59 20.08 -22.78
N ALA A 418 -7.22 19.26 -23.76
CA ALA A 418 -7.97 18.06 -24.12
C ALA A 418 -8.06 17.03 -22.98
N TRP A 419 -7.07 17.00 -22.09
CA TRP A 419 -7.07 16.09 -20.95
C TRP A 419 -8.03 16.51 -19.83
N ARG A 420 -8.39 17.80 -19.78
CA ARG A 420 -9.32 18.36 -18.80
C ARG A 420 -10.77 18.40 -19.28
N TRP A 421 -11.01 18.12 -20.56
CA TRP A 421 -12.35 18.10 -21.12
C TRP A 421 -13.24 17.04 -20.48
N ASP A 422 -14.54 17.36 -20.48
CA ASP A 422 -15.57 16.37 -20.22
C ASP A 422 -15.52 15.22 -21.25
N ARG A 423 -16.21 14.13 -20.89
CA ARG A 423 -16.28 12.92 -21.70
C ARG A 423 -16.76 13.19 -23.13
N SER A 424 -17.73 14.09 -23.30
CA SER A 424 -18.38 14.35 -24.59
C SER A 424 -17.45 15.09 -25.55
N ARG A 425 -16.71 16.08 -25.04
CA ARG A 425 -15.74 16.87 -25.82
C ARG A 425 -14.52 16.06 -26.21
N LEU A 426 -13.96 15.29 -25.28
CA LEU A 426 -12.86 14.38 -25.60
C LEU A 426 -13.30 13.32 -26.64
N LEU A 427 -14.55 12.83 -26.53
CA LEU A 427 -15.11 11.91 -27.52
C LEU A 427 -15.25 12.58 -28.90
N GLU A 428 -15.80 13.81 -28.96
CA GLU A 428 -15.93 14.55 -30.22
C GLU A 428 -14.57 14.81 -30.88
N PHE A 429 -13.57 15.14 -30.07
CA PHE A 429 -12.20 15.33 -30.54
C PHE A 429 -11.66 14.04 -31.19
N ILE A 430 -11.78 12.90 -30.51
CA ILE A 430 -11.32 11.60 -31.04
C ILE A 430 -12.12 11.21 -32.27
N LYS A 431 -13.45 11.38 -32.29
CA LYS A 431 -14.30 11.13 -33.45
C LYS A 431 -13.80 11.88 -34.68
N THR A 432 -13.50 13.15 -34.50
CA THR A 432 -13.06 14.03 -35.59
C THR A 432 -11.67 13.65 -36.07
N LEU A 433 -10.74 13.40 -35.14
CA LEU A 433 -9.39 12.92 -35.45
C LEU A 433 -9.42 11.60 -36.24
N MET A 434 -10.25 10.64 -35.81
CA MET A 434 -10.43 9.36 -36.49
C MET A 434 -11.17 9.48 -37.82
N SER A 435 -12.00 10.50 -38.02
CA SER A 435 -12.68 10.74 -39.31
C SER A 435 -11.72 11.25 -40.38
N CYS A 436 -10.63 11.91 -39.98
CA CYS A 436 -9.58 12.37 -40.89
C CYS A 436 -8.58 11.26 -41.23
N ASP A 437 -7.93 10.69 -40.23
CA ASP A 437 -6.77 9.80 -40.41
C ASP A 437 -7.05 8.32 -40.04
N GLY A 438 -8.28 8.00 -39.61
CA GLY A 438 -8.69 6.65 -39.27
C GLY A 438 -9.03 5.81 -40.49
N THR A 439 -8.67 4.53 -40.47
CA THR A 439 -9.00 3.54 -41.50
C THR A 439 -9.73 2.37 -40.87
N VAL A 440 -10.85 1.95 -41.46
CA VAL A 440 -11.59 0.75 -41.06
C VAL A 440 -11.53 -0.26 -42.20
N TYR A 441 -11.14 -1.49 -41.91
CA TYR A 441 -11.07 -2.57 -42.89
C TYR A 441 -11.32 -3.93 -42.21
N SER A 442 -11.56 -4.96 -43.02
CA SER A 442 -11.67 -6.34 -42.53
C SER A 442 -10.45 -7.13 -42.99
N LEU A 443 -9.91 -7.98 -42.13
CA LEU A 443 -8.85 -8.92 -42.46
C LEU A 443 -9.23 -10.30 -41.93
N GLY A 444 -9.42 -11.26 -42.83
CA GLY A 444 -9.84 -12.61 -42.46
C GLY A 444 -11.23 -12.67 -41.79
N GLY A 445 -12.13 -11.75 -42.15
CA GLY A 445 -13.47 -11.66 -41.55
C GLY A 445 -13.55 -10.83 -40.28
N TYR A 446 -12.42 -10.44 -39.70
CA TYR A 446 -12.39 -9.65 -38.46
C TYR A 446 -12.23 -8.15 -38.73
N PRO A 447 -13.08 -7.29 -38.14
CA PRO A 447 -12.97 -5.85 -38.29
C PRO A 447 -11.71 -5.31 -37.60
N ARG A 448 -11.06 -4.35 -38.25
CA ARG A 448 -9.87 -3.63 -37.78
C ARG A 448 -10.09 -2.14 -37.93
N ILE A 449 -9.72 -1.40 -36.90
CA ILE A 449 -9.77 0.07 -36.88
C ILE A 449 -8.35 0.54 -36.59
N GLU A 450 -7.78 1.29 -37.52
CA GLU A 450 -6.38 1.71 -37.49
C GLU A 450 -6.29 3.24 -37.55
N PHE A 451 -5.41 3.81 -36.73
CA PHE A 451 -4.98 5.20 -36.83
C PHE A 451 -3.48 5.25 -37.09
N ALA A 452 -3.09 6.13 -38.01
CA ALA A 452 -1.85 6.06 -38.76
C ALA A 452 -1.15 7.41 -38.79
N VAL A 453 -0.12 7.63 -37.97
CA VAL A 453 0.47 8.96 -37.79
C VAL A 453 2.00 8.96 -37.76
N ALA A 454 2.62 10.06 -38.18
CA ALA A 454 4.08 10.23 -38.10
C ALA A 454 4.59 10.51 -36.67
N SER A 455 3.83 11.26 -35.88
CA SER A 455 4.14 11.58 -34.48
C SER A 455 3.93 10.39 -33.56
N GLN A 456 4.99 10.03 -32.82
CA GLN A 456 4.92 9.06 -31.72
C GLN A 456 3.96 9.55 -30.64
N GLY A 457 4.13 10.81 -30.22
CA GLY A 457 3.36 11.33 -29.11
C GLY A 457 1.87 11.47 -29.42
N LEU A 458 1.48 11.76 -30.66
CA LEU A 458 0.05 11.76 -31.04
C LEU A 458 -0.54 10.33 -30.98
N ALA A 459 0.25 9.33 -31.37
CA ALA A 459 -0.16 7.93 -31.27
C ALA A 459 -0.29 7.48 -29.80
N GLU A 460 0.65 7.88 -28.93
CA GLU A 460 0.59 7.63 -27.48
C GLU A 460 -0.60 8.33 -26.82
N ASP A 461 -0.88 9.58 -27.20
CA ASP A 461 -2.02 10.34 -26.70
C ASP A 461 -3.34 9.68 -27.11
N LEU A 462 -3.52 9.34 -28.39
CA LEU A 462 -4.71 8.62 -28.83
C LEU A 462 -4.84 7.26 -28.14
N HIS A 463 -3.74 6.51 -28.03
CA HIS A 463 -3.72 5.20 -27.36
C HIS A 463 -4.22 5.32 -25.91
N HIS A 464 -3.73 6.31 -25.16
CA HIS A 464 -4.20 6.57 -23.80
C HIS A 464 -5.65 7.06 -23.76
N ALA A 465 -6.04 7.97 -24.66
CA ALA A 465 -7.39 8.52 -24.70
C ALA A 465 -8.45 7.43 -24.94
N LEU A 466 -8.16 6.45 -25.82
CA LEU A 466 -9.03 5.29 -26.05
C LEU A 466 -9.25 4.45 -24.78
N VAL A 467 -8.23 4.31 -23.92
CA VAL A 467 -8.34 3.60 -22.64
C VAL A 467 -9.29 4.30 -21.68
N ARG A 468 -9.45 5.63 -21.77
CA ARG A 468 -10.45 6.34 -20.96
C ARG A 468 -11.88 5.95 -21.29
N PHE A 469 -12.12 5.56 -22.54
CA PHE A 469 -13.39 4.97 -22.99
C PHE A 469 -13.40 3.44 -22.80
N GLY A 470 -12.33 2.85 -22.26
CA GLY A 470 -12.14 1.41 -22.13
C GLY A 470 -12.10 0.68 -23.47
N ILE A 471 -11.55 1.34 -24.49
CA ILE A 471 -11.23 0.76 -25.80
C ILE A 471 -9.77 0.34 -25.74
N VAL A 472 -9.52 -0.97 -25.85
CA VAL A 472 -8.17 -1.52 -25.85
C VAL A 472 -7.63 -1.49 -27.28
N ALA A 473 -6.53 -0.78 -27.45
CA ALA A 473 -5.77 -0.72 -28.69
C ALA A 473 -4.33 -1.21 -28.50
N LYS A 474 -3.70 -1.63 -29.59
CA LYS A 474 -2.26 -1.85 -29.70
C LYS A 474 -1.60 -0.60 -30.26
N LEU A 475 -0.43 -0.26 -29.74
CA LEU A 475 0.44 0.80 -30.23
C LEU A 475 1.80 0.20 -30.67
N TRP A 476 2.26 0.50 -31.89
CA TRP A 476 3.60 0.11 -32.34
C TRP A 476 4.14 0.99 -33.46
N LYS A 477 5.46 0.95 -33.66
CA LYS A 477 6.15 1.58 -34.78
C LYS A 477 6.14 0.64 -35.99
N LYS A 478 5.52 1.06 -37.10
CA LYS A 478 5.46 0.26 -38.35
C LYS A 478 6.71 0.42 -39.21
N LYS A 479 7.17 1.66 -39.33
CA LYS A 479 8.41 2.04 -40.03
C LYS A 479 8.87 3.39 -39.50
N ASP A 480 9.96 3.92 -40.04
CA ASP A 480 10.40 5.25 -39.62
C ASP A 480 9.33 6.31 -39.87
N ARG A 481 9.14 7.20 -38.89
CA ARG A 481 8.08 8.23 -38.86
C ARG A 481 6.68 7.67 -39.17
N CYS A 482 6.34 6.50 -38.62
CA CYS A 482 5.04 5.88 -38.83
C CYS A 482 4.64 4.98 -37.65
N TRP A 483 3.75 5.50 -36.80
CA TRP A 483 3.15 4.83 -35.66
C TRP A 483 1.72 4.41 -35.95
N ARG A 484 1.32 3.31 -35.34
CA ARG A 484 0.01 2.69 -35.51
C ARG A 484 -0.67 2.50 -34.18
N VAL A 485 -1.93 2.94 -34.09
CA VAL A 485 -2.86 2.59 -33.03
C VAL A 485 -3.94 1.72 -33.67
N GLU A 486 -4.07 0.47 -33.24
CA GLU A 486 -5.02 -0.48 -33.85
C GLU A 486 -5.93 -1.12 -32.80
N ILE A 487 -7.23 -1.13 -33.12
CA ILE A 487 -8.27 -1.78 -32.34
C ILE A 487 -8.68 -3.04 -33.11
N THR A 488 -8.42 -4.20 -32.51
CA THR A 488 -8.76 -5.51 -33.10
C THR A 488 -9.61 -6.38 -32.17
N GLU A 489 -9.66 -6.05 -30.88
CA GLU A 489 -10.41 -6.85 -29.91
C GLU A 489 -11.91 -6.65 -30.13
N PRO A 490 -12.73 -7.72 -30.26
CA PRO A 490 -14.16 -7.61 -30.55
C PRO A 490 -14.92 -6.66 -29.63
N ALA A 491 -14.75 -6.79 -28.30
CA ALA A 491 -15.42 -5.92 -27.34
C ALA A 491 -14.99 -4.43 -27.46
N SER A 492 -13.74 -4.19 -27.83
CA SER A 492 -13.22 -2.83 -28.06
C SER A 492 -13.70 -2.26 -29.40
N VAL A 493 -13.84 -3.10 -30.45
CA VAL A 493 -14.44 -2.71 -31.73
C VAL A 493 -15.91 -2.35 -31.54
N GLU A 494 -16.69 -3.18 -30.85
CA GLU A 494 -18.10 -2.93 -30.56
C GLU A 494 -18.27 -1.64 -29.74
N ARG A 495 -17.42 -1.45 -28.73
CA ARG A 495 -17.42 -0.22 -27.93
C ARG A 495 -17.07 0.99 -28.77
N TYR A 496 -16.03 0.91 -29.61
CA TYR A 496 -15.70 1.96 -30.55
C TYR A 496 -16.90 2.29 -31.45
N GLN A 497 -17.57 1.29 -32.03
CA GLN A 497 -18.76 1.51 -32.86
C GLN A 497 -19.88 2.20 -32.08
N ARG A 498 -20.15 1.79 -30.84
CA ARG A 498 -21.18 2.39 -29.99
C ARG A 498 -20.87 3.85 -29.65
N GLU A 499 -19.64 4.13 -29.22
CA GLU A 499 -19.20 5.49 -28.83
C GLU A 499 -19.07 6.41 -30.04
N MET A 500 -18.55 5.89 -31.16
CA MET A 500 -18.18 6.67 -32.35
C MET A 500 -19.33 6.85 -33.35
N ARG A 501 -20.48 6.20 -33.16
CA ARG A 501 -21.69 6.51 -33.93
C ARG A 501 -22.08 7.98 -33.72
N ARG A 502 -22.28 8.71 -34.81
CA ARG A 502 -22.95 10.02 -34.76
C ARG A 502 -24.42 9.78 -34.41
N GLN A 503 -24.96 10.50 -33.44
CA GLN A 503 -26.41 10.61 -33.28
C GLN A 503 -26.92 11.42 -34.47
N THR A 504 -27.58 10.77 -35.42
CA THR A 504 -28.28 11.48 -36.48
C THR A 504 -29.45 12.20 -35.84
N VAL A 505 -29.46 13.53 -35.85
CA VAL A 505 -30.63 14.32 -35.47
C VAL A 505 -31.73 14.00 -36.48
N SER A 506 -32.74 13.26 -36.04
CA SER A 506 -33.89 12.85 -36.84
C SER A 506 -34.87 14.02 -36.95
N SER A 507 -34.94 14.66 -38.12
CA SER A 507 -36.14 15.39 -38.55
C SER A 507 -36.97 14.48 -39.47
N HIS A 508 -38.17 14.07 -39.02
CA HIS A 508 -39.43 13.75 -39.75
C HIS A 508 -39.30 13.29 -41.23
N SER A 509 -39.82 12.15 -41.73
CA SER A 509 -41.05 11.37 -41.49
C SER A 509 -40.95 9.99 -42.20
N PRO A 510 -41.84 9.00 -41.94
CA PRO A 510 -41.63 7.60 -42.33
C PRO A 510 -42.21 7.28 -43.72
N SER A 511 -41.49 6.50 -44.54
CA SER A 511 -42.07 5.38 -45.30
C SER A 511 -41.08 4.69 -46.25
N ARG A 512 -41.29 3.36 -46.35
CA ARG A 512 -40.97 2.39 -47.41
C ARG A 512 -39.76 1.46 -47.23
N ASP A 513 -40.13 0.19 -47.37
CA ASP A 513 -39.39 -1.07 -47.21
C ASP A 513 -38.07 -1.19 -47.98
N PRO A 514 -37.13 -2.03 -47.49
CA PRO A 514 -35.87 -2.31 -48.13
C PRO A 514 -35.91 -3.64 -48.91
N ALA A 515 -35.95 -3.58 -50.24
CA ALA A 515 -35.63 -4.74 -51.06
C ALA A 515 -35.10 -4.29 -52.42
N THR A 516 -33.78 -4.09 -52.55
CA THR A 516 -33.00 -4.56 -53.72
C THR A 516 -31.52 -4.12 -53.70
N LEU A 517 -30.70 -5.05 -54.22
CA LEU A 517 -29.45 -4.85 -54.98
C LEU A 517 -28.11 -4.72 -54.23
N VAL A 518 -27.46 -5.89 -54.08
CA VAL A 518 -26.01 -6.06 -54.24
C VAL A 518 -25.73 -6.42 -55.70
N LYS A 519 -24.87 -5.65 -56.40
CA LYS A 519 -23.95 -6.18 -57.42
C LYS A 519 -22.61 -5.44 -57.36
N SER A 520 -21.57 -6.27 -57.47
CA SER A 520 -20.14 -6.01 -57.42
C SER A 520 -19.64 -5.04 -58.49
N HIS A 521 -18.48 -4.41 -58.26
CA HIS A 521 -17.37 -4.28 -59.22
C HIS A 521 -16.04 -3.98 -58.49
N HIS A 522 -15.00 -4.74 -58.84
CA HIS A 522 -13.61 -4.54 -58.45
C HIS A 522 -13.01 -3.30 -59.13
N ARG A 523 -12.37 -2.40 -58.38
CA ARG A 523 -11.03 -1.80 -58.64
C ARG A 523 -10.72 -0.65 -57.67
N SER A 524 -9.50 -0.69 -57.11
CA SER A 524 -8.64 0.45 -56.72
C SER A 524 -9.20 1.60 -55.86
N GLY A 525 -8.62 1.74 -54.66
CA GLY A 525 -8.37 3.05 -54.04
C GLY A 525 -9.36 3.49 -52.95
N LYS A 526 -8.84 3.67 -51.73
CA LYS A 526 -9.42 4.43 -50.59
C LYS A 526 -10.96 4.37 -50.48
N THR A 527 -11.46 3.35 -49.78
CA THR A 527 -12.89 3.28 -49.44
C THR A 527 -13.14 3.97 -48.10
N PHE A 528 -13.82 5.11 -48.16
CA PHE A 528 -14.36 5.86 -47.03
C PHE A 528 -15.33 5.01 -46.18
N ALA A 529 -15.42 5.36 -44.90
CA ALA A 529 -16.35 4.80 -43.93
C ALA A 529 -17.81 4.93 -44.39
N ARG A 530 -18.31 3.90 -45.08
CA ARG A 530 -19.75 3.67 -45.21
C ARG A 530 -20.21 2.80 -44.03
N GLN A 531 -21.29 3.26 -43.41
CA GLN A 531 -22.01 2.58 -42.33
C GLN A 531 -22.13 1.08 -42.59
N LEU A 532 -21.51 0.29 -41.72
CA LEU A 532 -21.82 -1.13 -41.56
C LEU A 532 -22.69 -1.26 -40.30
N THR A 533 -24.00 -1.36 -40.52
CA THR A 533 -24.92 -1.93 -39.54
C THR A 533 -24.73 -3.43 -39.63
N LEU A 534 -24.03 -4.03 -38.67
CA LEU A 534 -24.04 -5.49 -38.49
C LEU A 534 -25.39 -5.86 -37.89
N ALA A 535 -26.20 -6.61 -38.64
CA ALA A 535 -27.35 -7.33 -38.12
C ALA A 535 -26.85 -8.48 -37.23
N ALA A 536 -27.68 -8.80 -36.22
CA ALA A 536 -27.50 -9.68 -35.06
C ALA A 536 -26.55 -10.88 -35.21
#